data_AF-A0A7W0C5R6-F1
#
_entry.id   AF-A0A7W0C5R6-F1
#
_cell.length_a   1.000
_cell.length_b   1.000
_cell.length_c   1.000
_cell.angle_alpha   90.00
_cell.angle_beta   90.00
_cell.angle_gamma   90.00
#
_symmetry.space_group_name_H-M   'P 1'
#
loop_
_entity.id
_entity.type
_entity.pdbx_description
1 polymer ?
#
loop_
_entity_poly.entity_id
_entity_poly.type
_entity_poly.pdbx_seq_one_letter_code
_entity_poly.pdbx_strand_id
1 'polypeptide(L)'
;MIYLISIGTFSGIILVLVTLLLLVESRVARKGQQQIVINEDKQNPISAKAGTSLLAALNQNQIYLPSACGGSGSCGQCKCRVVAGGGDILPTELPHLSRAEKQDNVRLSCQLKIRQDMEIEIPPEIFAIEKYEGTVTSNKSIGTFIKELAVNIDQDRAIEFEAGQYMQIDIPPYRVSFSDFEIEQPFKQAWDEYDLWSLEAVNEEPVYRAYSLANPPFEANPLMFTIRIATPPPDQPGAPPGVGSSYIFSLKPGDRVSLSGPFGDFRVADSRREMCFIGGGAGMAPLRGQIRQQLLSVKTHRPMTFWYGARNRQEMLYDEEFKKLDKEFDHFAYHVALSDPLPEDEWDGMTGFIHQSLEAHFLQSHPDPSEVEYYLCGPPMMLRACLETLDNYGVEPEMIAYDEF
;
A
#
# COMPACT_ATOMS: atom_id res chain seq x y z
N MET A 1 2.67 26.86 -62.24
CA MET A 1 1.20 26.93 -62.19
C MET A 1 0.57 25.57 -61.89
N ILE A 2 0.86 24.51 -62.66
CA ILE A 2 0.32 23.15 -62.43
C ILE A 2 0.63 22.62 -61.01
N TYR A 3 1.86 22.76 -60.53
CA TYR A 3 2.25 22.32 -59.18
C TYR A 3 1.49 23.05 -58.06
N LEU A 4 1.26 24.37 -58.20
CA LEU A 4 0.50 25.16 -57.21
C LEU A 4 -0.98 24.75 -57.17
N ILE A 5 -1.56 24.47 -58.34
CA ILE A 5 -2.94 23.98 -58.46
C ILE A 5 -3.07 22.59 -57.84
N SER A 6 -2.11 21.69 -58.10
CA SER A 6 -2.08 20.33 -57.56
C SER A 6 -1.93 20.30 -56.04
N ILE A 7 -1.06 21.14 -55.48
CA ILE A 7 -0.88 21.27 -54.02
C ILE A 7 -2.17 21.83 -53.40
N GLY A 8 -2.77 22.85 -54.00
CA GLY A 8 -4.03 23.43 -53.52
C GLY A 8 -5.19 22.43 -53.51
N THR A 9 -5.32 21.61 -54.57
CA THR A 9 -6.37 20.58 -54.64
C THR A 9 -6.13 19.45 -53.64
N PHE A 10 -4.89 18.95 -53.53
CA PHE A 10 -4.57 17.86 -52.60
C PHE A 10 -4.74 18.29 -51.14
N SER A 11 -4.24 19.47 -50.78
CA SER A 11 -4.44 20.05 -49.44
C SER A 11 -5.92 20.31 -49.16
N GLY A 12 -6.69 20.79 -50.14
CA GLY A 12 -8.13 21.00 -50.00
C GLY A 12 -8.89 19.70 -49.72
N ILE A 13 -8.57 18.62 -50.43
CA ILE A 13 -9.18 17.30 -50.22
C ILE A 13 -8.83 16.77 -48.82
N ILE A 14 -7.57 16.87 -48.39
CA ILE A 14 -7.15 16.46 -47.03
C ILE A 14 -7.91 17.26 -45.98
N LEU A 15 -8.02 18.58 -46.14
CA LEU A 15 -8.65 19.46 -45.17
C LEU A 15 -10.15 19.15 -45.05
N VAL A 16 -10.83 18.90 -46.17
CA VAL A 16 -12.22 18.43 -46.20
C VAL A 16 -12.35 17.07 -45.50
N LEU A 17 -11.47 16.11 -45.80
CA LEU A 17 -11.53 14.78 -45.19
C LEU A 17 -11.32 14.83 -43.67
N VAL A 18 -10.33 15.61 -43.21
CA VAL A 18 -10.05 15.84 -41.79
C VAL A 18 -11.22 16.53 -41.11
N THR A 19 -11.80 17.55 -41.75
CA THR A 19 -12.95 18.27 -41.18
C THR A 19 -14.16 17.36 -41.08
N LEU A 20 -14.39 16.50 -42.09
CA LEU A 20 -15.49 15.54 -42.08
C LEU A 20 -15.30 14.46 -41.01
N LEU A 21 -14.08 13.96 -40.83
CA LEU A 21 -13.73 13.05 -39.74
C LEU A 21 -13.96 13.70 -38.36
N LEU A 22 -13.50 14.94 -38.15
CA LEU A 22 -13.72 15.68 -36.90
C LEU A 22 -15.21 15.94 -36.64
N LEU A 23 -16.01 16.18 -37.69
CA LEU A 23 -17.46 16.37 -37.59
C LEU A 23 -18.16 15.08 -37.19
N VAL A 24 -17.79 13.95 -37.80
CA VAL A 24 -18.30 12.62 -37.42
C VAL A 24 -17.91 12.31 -35.98
N GLU A 25 -16.66 12.50 -35.60
CA GLU A 25 -16.19 12.30 -34.23
C GLU A 25 -16.97 13.20 -33.24
N SER A 26 -17.21 14.47 -33.59
CA SER A 26 -17.95 15.41 -32.73
C SER A 26 -19.41 15.01 -32.50
N ARG A 27 -20.03 14.28 -33.44
CA ARG A 27 -21.43 13.83 -33.36
C ARG A 27 -21.59 12.42 -32.82
N VAL A 28 -20.60 11.55 -33.04
CA VAL A 28 -20.63 10.13 -32.65
C VAL A 28 -20.02 9.91 -31.28
N ALA A 29 -18.95 10.63 -30.93
CA ALA A 29 -18.46 10.61 -29.56
C ALA A 29 -19.50 11.30 -28.68
N ARG A 30 -20.13 10.53 -27.78
CA ARG A 30 -21.03 11.07 -26.75
C ARG A 30 -20.24 12.01 -25.84
N LYS A 31 -20.15 13.29 -26.22
CA LYS A 31 -19.58 14.37 -25.41
C LYS A 31 -20.68 14.87 -24.48
N GLY A 32 -20.77 14.26 -23.30
CA GLY A 32 -21.73 14.65 -22.27
C GLY A 32 -21.33 14.12 -20.91
N GLN A 33 -21.86 14.75 -19.86
CA GLN A 33 -21.83 14.15 -18.53
C GLN A 33 -22.62 12.84 -18.55
N GLN A 34 -22.04 11.80 -17.98
CA GLN A 34 -22.70 10.52 -17.76
C GLN A 34 -23.09 10.41 -16.29
N GLN A 35 -24.20 9.74 -16.05
CA GLN A 35 -24.72 9.48 -14.71
C GLN A 35 -24.22 8.13 -14.23
N ILE A 36 -23.73 8.10 -12.99
CA ILE A 36 -23.31 6.87 -12.33
C ILE A 36 -24.22 6.68 -11.11
N VAL A 37 -25.02 5.63 -11.13
CA VAL A 37 -25.86 5.22 -10.00
C VAL A 37 -25.05 4.28 -9.13
N ILE A 38 -25.06 4.51 -7.82
CA ILE A 38 -24.29 3.72 -6.85
C ILE A 38 -25.26 3.06 -5.88
N ASN A 39 -25.13 1.75 -5.65
CA ASN A 39 -25.94 0.99 -4.69
C ASN A 39 -27.46 1.19 -4.87
N GLU A 40 -27.92 1.17 -6.13
CA GLU A 40 -29.32 1.39 -6.53
C GLU A 40 -29.92 2.77 -6.17
N ASP A 41 -29.12 3.72 -5.67
CA ASP A 41 -29.58 5.08 -5.36
C ASP A 41 -29.77 5.93 -6.62
N LYS A 42 -30.93 5.75 -7.26
CA LYS A 42 -31.34 6.53 -8.44
C LYS A 42 -31.70 7.98 -8.14
N GLN A 43 -31.78 8.37 -6.86
CA GLN A 43 -32.15 9.74 -6.47
C GLN A 43 -30.93 10.65 -6.47
N ASN A 44 -29.73 10.10 -6.19
CA ASN A 44 -28.48 10.85 -6.11
C ASN A 44 -27.39 10.28 -7.04
N PRO A 45 -27.59 10.26 -8.37
CA PRO A 45 -26.54 9.82 -9.28
C PRO A 45 -25.38 10.82 -9.29
N ILE A 46 -24.15 10.31 -9.32
CA ILE A 46 -22.97 11.16 -9.50
C ILE A 46 -22.78 11.48 -10.99
N SER A 47 -22.38 12.72 -11.26
CA SER A 47 -22.15 13.19 -12.63
C SER A 47 -20.67 13.17 -12.96
N ALA A 48 -20.30 12.53 -14.06
CA ALA A 48 -18.91 12.37 -14.48
C ALA A 48 -18.70 12.68 -15.96
N LYS A 49 -17.51 13.18 -16.30
CA LYS A 49 -17.16 13.49 -17.70
C LYS A 49 -16.86 12.19 -18.46
N ALA A 50 -17.46 12.01 -19.63
CA ALA A 50 -17.10 10.90 -20.50
C ALA A 50 -15.59 10.87 -20.79
N GLY A 51 -14.98 9.68 -20.69
CA GLY A 51 -13.56 9.42 -20.89
C GLY A 51 -12.69 9.43 -19.63
N THR A 52 -13.19 9.91 -18.49
CA THR A 52 -12.46 9.76 -17.21
C THR A 52 -12.53 8.32 -16.72
N SER A 53 -11.56 7.90 -15.89
CA SER A 53 -11.70 6.62 -15.18
C SER A 53 -12.80 6.71 -14.13
N LEU A 54 -13.42 5.58 -13.82
CA LEU A 54 -14.43 5.50 -12.75
C LEU A 54 -13.82 5.91 -11.41
N LEU A 55 -12.60 5.47 -11.09
CA LEU A 55 -11.91 5.85 -9.86
C LEU A 55 -11.74 7.37 -9.73
N ALA A 56 -11.32 8.05 -10.80
CA ALA A 56 -11.15 9.50 -10.78
C ALA A 56 -12.48 10.23 -10.59
N ALA A 57 -13.55 9.72 -11.20
CA ALA A 57 -14.90 10.28 -11.04
C ALA A 57 -15.44 10.09 -9.61
N LEU A 58 -15.21 8.92 -9.00
CA LEU A 58 -15.59 8.65 -7.61
C LEU A 58 -14.83 9.57 -6.65
N ASN A 59 -13.51 9.70 -6.81
CA ASN A 59 -12.69 10.58 -5.98
C ASN A 59 -13.13 12.06 -6.08
N GLN A 60 -13.52 12.52 -7.27
CA GLN A 60 -14.04 13.88 -7.47
C GLN A 60 -15.38 14.13 -6.75
N ASN A 61 -16.15 13.07 -6.50
CA ASN A 61 -17.41 13.10 -5.75
C ASN A 61 -17.24 12.63 -4.30
N GLN A 62 -16.01 12.67 -3.75
CA GLN A 62 -15.68 12.30 -2.36
C GLN A 62 -15.98 10.84 -2.00
N ILE A 63 -15.92 9.94 -2.98
CA ILE A 63 -16.03 8.49 -2.78
C ILE A 63 -14.66 7.88 -3.06
N TYR A 64 -13.98 7.42 -2.02
CA TYR A 64 -12.57 7.02 -2.09
C TYR A 64 -12.44 5.50 -2.11
N LEU A 65 -12.36 4.89 -3.30
CA LEU A 65 -12.08 3.46 -3.39
C LEU A 65 -10.60 3.16 -3.08
N PRO A 66 -10.30 2.02 -2.41
CA PRO A 66 -8.93 1.60 -2.12
C PRO A 66 -8.10 1.51 -3.40
N SER A 67 -6.92 2.14 -3.42
CA SER A 67 -6.05 2.12 -4.60
C SER A 67 -4.59 2.39 -4.22
N ALA A 68 -3.83 1.36 -3.87
CA ALA A 68 -2.43 1.52 -3.46
C ALA A 68 -1.53 2.08 -4.59
N CYS A 69 -1.90 1.83 -5.86
CA CYS A 69 -1.08 2.15 -7.04
C CYS A 69 -1.33 3.52 -7.69
N GLY A 70 -2.21 4.37 -7.13
CA GLY A 70 -2.55 5.65 -7.76
C GLY A 70 -3.38 5.53 -9.05
N GLY A 71 -3.99 4.36 -9.30
CA GLY A 71 -4.79 4.11 -10.49
C GLY A 71 -4.02 3.59 -11.72
N SER A 72 -2.76 3.14 -11.56
CA SER A 72 -1.99 2.50 -12.64
C SER A 72 -2.54 1.13 -13.06
N GLY A 73 -3.39 0.50 -12.23
CA GLY A 73 -3.98 -0.80 -12.50
C GLY A 73 -3.14 -1.99 -12.05
N SER A 74 -2.10 -1.77 -11.23
CA SER A 74 -1.18 -2.85 -10.80
C SER A 74 -1.50 -3.47 -9.45
N CYS A 75 -2.26 -2.81 -8.58
CA CYS A 75 -2.54 -3.31 -7.21
C CYS A 75 -3.82 -4.13 -7.08
N GLY A 76 -4.75 -4.04 -8.05
CA GLY A 76 -6.03 -4.74 -7.97
C GLY A 76 -7.01 -4.30 -6.88
N GLN A 77 -6.73 -3.27 -6.08
CA GLN A 77 -7.53 -2.91 -4.90
C GLN A 77 -8.82 -2.12 -5.20
N CYS A 78 -8.87 -1.39 -6.33
CA CYS A 78 -9.95 -0.47 -6.66
C CYS A 78 -11.21 -1.17 -7.23
N LYS A 79 -11.56 -2.32 -6.65
CA LYS A 79 -12.65 -3.19 -7.09
C LYS A 79 -14.01 -2.54 -6.84
N CYS A 80 -14.89 -2.71 -7.81
CA CYS A 80 -16.31 -2.37 -7.71
C CYS A 80 -17.11 -3.35 -8.57
N ARG A 81 -18.36 -3.62 -8.20
CA ARG A 81 -19.25 -4.45 -9.01
C ARG A 81 -19.96 -3.56 -10.03
N VAL A 82 -19.94 -3.94 -11.31
CA VAL A 82 -20.67 -3.21 -12.35
C VAL A 82 -21.96 -3.96 -12.66
N VAL A 83 -23.10 -3.35 -12.32
CA VAL A 83 -24.45 -3.90 -12.54
C VAL A 83 -24.91 -3.62 -13.97
N ALA A 84 -24.68 -2.40 -14.46
CA ALA A 84 -25.00 -2.01 -15.82
C ALA A 84 -23.98 -1.03 -16.39
N GLY A 85 -23.72 -1.14 -17.69
CA GLY A 85 -22.69 -0.34 -18.37
C GLY A 85 -21.30 -0.98 -18.28
N GLY A 86 -20.24 -0.17 -18.39
CA GLY A 86 -18.85 -0.60 -18.21
C GLY A 86 -18.20 -1.45 -19.32
N GLY A 87 -18.98 -2.15 -20.15
CA GLY A 87 -18.45 -2.99 -21.23
C GLY A 87 -17.73 -4.25 -20.73
N ASP A 88 -16.89 -4.88 -21.56
CA ASP A 88 -16.21 -6.14 -21.22
C ASP A 88 -15.00 -5.93 -20.30
N ILE A 89 -14.63 -6.96 -19.53
CA ILE A 89 -13.44 -6.99 -18.68
C ILE A 89 -12.18 -6.77 -19.54
N LEU A 90 -11.35 -5.80 -19.16
CA LEU A 90 -10.13 -5.46 -19.89
C LEU A 90 -9.00 -6.44 -19.57
N PRO A 91 -8.05 -6.66 -20.50
CA PRO A 91 -6.88 -7.50 -20.25
C PRO A 91 -6.04 -7.07 -19.05
N THR A 92 -6.01 -5.77 -18.74
CA THR A 92 -5.31 -5.21 -17.56
C THR A 92 -5.98 -5.59 -16.24
N GLU A 93 -7.25 -5.98 -16.26
CA GLU A 93 -8.00 -6.37 -15.05
C GLU A 93 -7.88 -7.88 -14.77
N LEU A 94 -7.70 -8.69 -15.81
CA LEU A 94 -7.73 -10.16 -15.71
C LEU A 94 -6.79 -10.79 -14.68
N PRO A 95 -5.55 -10.28 -14.47
CA PRO A 95 -4.63 -10.83 -13.47
C PRO A 95 -5.09 -10.62 -12.02
N HIS A 96 -5.95 -9.62 -11.79
CA HIS A 96 -6.35 -9.18 -10.45
C HIS A 96 -7.74 -9.67 -10.02
N LEU A 97 -8.41 -10.41 -10.90
CA LEU A 97 -9.78 -10.87 -10.71
C LEU A 97 -9.85 -12.40 -10.64
N SER A 98 -10.43 -12.90 -9.56
CA SER A 98 -10.75 -14.32 -9.37
C SER A 98 -11.85 -14.78 -10.33
N ARG A 99 -12.08 -16.10 -10.38
CA ARG A 99 -13.16 -16.64 -11.23
C ARG A 99 -14.55 -16.20 -10.75
N ALA A 100 -14.77 -16.16 -9.43
CA ALA A 100 -16.02 -15.70 -8.84
C ALA A 100 -16.24 -14.21 -9.12
N GLU A 101 -15.20 -13.39 -8.94
CA GLU A 101 -15.25 -11.95 -9.23
C GLU A 101 -15.58 -11.64 -10.69
N LYS A 102 -15.03 -12.42 -11.63
CA LYS A 102 -15.36 -12.31 -13.05
C LYS A 102 -16.82 -12.63 -13.34
N GLN A 103 -17.39 -13.63 -12.65
CA GLN A 103 -18.80 -14.00 -12.81
C GLN A 103 -19.74 -12.94 -12.24
N ASP A 104 -19.34 -12.29 -11.16
CA ASP A 104 -20.09 -11.21 -10.51
C ASP A 104 -19.88 -9.82 -11.16
N ASN A 105 -19.20 -9.74 -12.31
CA ASN A 105 -18.87 -8.48 -12.99
C ASN A 105 -18.11 -7.47 -12.10
N VAL A 106 -17.19 -7.96 -11.27
CA VAL A 106 -16.25 -7.11 -10.54
C VAL A 106 -15.23 -6.53 -11.52
N ARG A 107 -14.95 -5.23 -11.39
CA ARG A 107 -14.10 -4.43 -12.27
C ARG A 107 -13.13 -3.57 -11.47
N LEU A 108 -12.00 -3.23 -12.08
CA LEU A 108 -11.07 -2.25 -11.54
C LEU A 108 -11.49 -0.84 -11.97
N SER A 109 -12.02 -0.06 -11.03
CA SER A 109 -12.52 1.30 -11.29
C SER A 109 -11.45 2.23 -11.89
N CYS A 110 -10.16 2.00 -11.63
CA CYS A 110 -9.09 2.82 -12.21
C CYS A 110 -8.89 2.60 -13.72
N GLN A 111 -9.15 1.38 -14.20
CA GLN A 111 -8.99 1.00 -15.60
C GLN A 111 -10.28 1.24 -16.40
N LEU A 112 -11.42 1.20 -15.72
CA LEU A 112 -12.73 1.39 -16.33
C LEU A 112 -12.94 2.84 -16.77
N LYS A 113 -13.13 3.07 -18.08
CA LYS A 113 -13.44 4.40 -18.64
C LYS A 113 -14.94 4.61 -18.78
N ILE A 114 -15.44 5.75 -18.29
CA ILE A 114 -16.86 6.10 -18.37
C ILE A 114 -17.19 6.54 -19.80
N ARG A 115 -18.02 5.75 -20.51
CA ARG A 115 -18.44 6.06 -21.90
C ARG A 115 -19.95 6.25 -22.06
N GLN A 116 -20.70 5.72 -21.11
CA GLN A 116 -22.15 5.77 -21.01
C GLN A 116 -22.53 5.79 -19.54
N ASP A 117 -23.80 6.08 -19.25
CA ASP A 117 -24.37 5.90 -17.92
C ASP A 117 -24.12 4.47 -17.41
N MET A 118 -23.86 4.34 -16.11
CA MET A 118 -23.52 3.07 -15.48
C MET A 118 -24.15 2.94 -14.10
N GLU A 119 -24.39 1.71 -13.70
CA GLU A 119 -24.84 1.36 -12.36
C GLU A 119 -23.75 0.48 -11.73
N ILE A 120 -23.27 0.88 -10.55
CA ILE A 120 -22.22 0.19 -9.82
C ILE A 120 -22.66 -0.10 -8.39
N GLU A 121 -22.00 -1.06 -7.79
CA GLU A 121 -22.09 -1.34 -6.37
C GLU A 121 -20.72 -1.34 -5.71
N ILE A 122 -20.66 -0.68 -4.56
CA ILE A 122 -19.48 -0.56 -3.72
C ILE A 122 -19.85 -0.83 -2.25
N PRO A 123 -18.94 -1.39 -1.45
CA PRO A 123 -19.20 -1.65 -0.04
C PRO A 123 -19.62 -0.37 0.71
N PRO A 124 -20.62 -0.45 1.61
CA PRO A 124 -21.07 0.71 2.40
C PRO A 124 -19.95 1.38 3.22
N GLU A 125 -18.96 0.61 3.64
CA GLU A 125 -17.78 1.06 4.39
C GLU A 125 -16.99 2.14 3.64
N ILE A 126 -17.02 2.13 2.29
CA ILE A 126 -16.32 3.11 1.47
C ILE A 126 -16.85 4.54 1.70
N PHE A 127 -18.12 4.68 2.05
CA PHE A 127 -18.73 5.99 2.30
C PHE A 127 -18.33 6.56 3.67
N ALA A 128 -17.74 5.76 4.55
CA ALA A 128 -17.20 6.23 5.83
C ALA A 128 -15.77 6.77 5.71
N ILE A 129 -15.13 6.64 4.54
CA ILE A 129 -13.75 7.11 4.35
C ILE A 129 -13.72 8.62 4.26
N GLU A 130 -12.94 9.23 5.13
CA GLU A 130 -12.75 10.67 5.18
C GLU A 130 -11.34 11.06 4.73
N LYS A 131 -11.19 12.36 4.44
CA LYS A 131 -9.91 12.99 4.16
C LYS A 131 -9.51 13.84 5.35
N TYR A 132 -8.25 13.68 5.75
CA TYR A 132 -7.65 14.28 6.92
C TYR A 132 -6.48 15.15 6.50
N GLU A 133 -6.34 16.27 7.19
CA GLU A 133 -5.15 17.11 7.15
C GLU A 133 -4.38 16.91 8.45
N GLY A 134 -3.06 16.82 8.34
CA GLY A 134 -2.19 16.64 9.48
C GLY A 134 -0.87 17.38 9.36
N THR A 135 -0.18 17.45 10.48
CA THR A 135 1.13 18.07 10.63
C THR A 135 2.14 17.01 11.03
N VAL A 136 3.27 16.94 10.32
CA VAL A 136 4.37 16.04 10.66
C VAL A 136 4.95 16.46 12.01
N THR A 137 4.96 15.54 12.98
CA THR A 137 5.57 15.78 14.30
C THR A 137 6.99 15.23 14.37
N SER A 138 7.25 14.11 13.68
CA SER A 138 8.59 13.53 13.56
C SER A 138 8.72 12.68 12.30
N ASN A 139 9.94 12.57 11.77
CA ASN A 139 10.26 11.75 10.60
C ASN A 139 11.69 11.18 10.72
N LYS A 140 11.89 10.27 11.67
CA LYS A 140 13.21 9.82 12.13
C LYS A 140 13.63 8.51 11.47
N SER A 141 14.91 8.32 11.22
CA SER A 141 15.42 7.03 10.74
C SER A 141 15.42 6.01 11.89
N ILE A 142 14.78 4.86 11.65
CA ILE A 142 14.73 3.72 12.58
C ILE A 142 15.44 2.48 12.00
N GLY A 143 15.83 2.55 10.73
CA GLY A 143 16.68 1.60 10.02
C GLY A 143 17.42 2.35 8.91
N THR A 144 18.36 1.69 8.23
CA THR A 144 19.20 2.35 7.21
C THR A 144 18.36 2.94 6.09
N PHE A 145 17.32 2.21 5.69
CA PHE A 145 16.42 2.60 4.60
C PHE A 145 14.99 2.82 5.07
N ILE A 146 14.76 2.96 6.39
CA ILE A 146 13.41 3.03 6.96
C ILE A 146 13.28 4.20 7.93
N LYS A 147 12.27 5.03 7.70
CA LYS A 147 11.87 6.11 8.62
C LYS A 147 10.57 5.80 9.34
N GLU A 148 10.48 6.25 10.58
CA GLU A 148 9.23 6.39 11.31
C GLU A 148 8.67 7.79 11.10
N LEU A 149 7.57 7.87 10.36
CA LEU A 149 6.80 9.09 10.18
C LEU A 149 5.69 9.14 11.23
N ALA A 150 5.61 10.24 11.98
CA ALA A 150 4.49 10.53 12.87
C ALA A 150 3.76 11.79 12.39
N VAL A 151 2.44 11.68 12.19
CA VAL A 151 1.58 12.76 11.71
C VAL A 151 0.48 13.01 12.72
N ASN A 152 0.43 14.23 13.27
CA ASN A 152 -0.67 14.65 14.12
C ASN A 152 -1.82 15.16 13.27
N ILE A 153 -3.01 14.60 13.44
CA ILE A 153 -4.21 14.98 12.67
C ILE A 153 -4.87 16.20 13.29
N ASP A 154 -5.25 17.18 12.48
CA ASP A 154 -5.80 18.47 12.94
C ASP A 154 -7.31 18.44 13.21
N GLN A 155 -7.82 17.33 13.74
CA GLN A 155 -9.23 17.18 14.09
C GLN A 155 -9.41 16.98 15.58
N ASP A 156 -10.52 17.51 16.10
CA ASP A 156 -10.93 17.33 17.50
C ASP A 156 -11.33 15.88 17.82
N ARG A 157 -11.64 15.07 16.79
CA ARG A 157 -12.00 13.65 16.93
C ARG A 157 -10.84 12.77 16.48
N ALA A 158 -10.56 11.73 17.27
CA ALA A 158 -9.62 10.69 16.89
C ALA A 158 -10.15 9.90 15.68
N ILE A 159 -9.25 9.51 14.78
CA ILE A 159 -9.58 8.62 13.67
C ILE A 159 -9.88 7.23 14.25
N GLU A 160 -11.04 6.69 13.86
CA GLU A 160 -11.43 5.32 14.21
C GLU A 160 -10.85 4.36 13.16
N PHE A 161 -9.94 3.49 13.57
CA PHE A 161 -9.34 2.45 12.72
C PHE A 161 -9.10 1.17 13.51
N GLU A 162 -8.80 0.07 12.81
CA GLU A 162 -8.39 -1.22 13.38
C GLU A 162 -6.90 -1.49 13.13
N ALA A 163 -6.21 -2.16 14.05
CA ALA A 163 -4.80 -2.48 13.82
C ALA A 163 -4.59 -3.37 12.59
N GLY A 164 -3.63 -2.96 11.77
CA GLY A 164 -3.32 -3.56 10.47
C GLY A 164 -3.96 -2.84 9.28
N GLN A 165 -4.84 -1.86 9.53
CA GLN A 165 -5.30 -0.94 8.50
C GLN A 165 -4.19 0.05 8.07
N TYR A 166 -4.41 0.65 6.90
CA TYR A 166 -3.50 1.62 6.29
C TYR A 166 -4.20 2.92 5.93
N MET A 167 -3.40 3.98 5.77
CA MET A 167 -3.85 5.26 5.22
C MET A 167 -3.26 5.44 3.83
N GLN A 168 -3.94 6.20 2.98
CA GLN A 168 -3.37 6.72 1.75
C GLN A 168 -2.85 8.12 1.98
N ILE A 169 -1.55 8.33 1.76
CA ILE A 169 -0.93 9.65 1.82
C ILE A 169 -0.94 10.27 0.43
N ASP A 170 -1.46 11.49 0.34
CA ASP A 170 -1.42 12.30 -0.87
C ASP A 170 -0.01 12.88 -1.07
N ILE A 171 0.49 12.72 -2.28
CA ILE A 171 1.81 13.16 -2.72
C ILE A 171 1.61 14.24 -3.79
N PRO A 172 1.82 15.52 -3.46
CA PRO A 172 1.72 16.60 -4.42
C PRO A 172 2.89 16.55 -5.43
N PRO A 173 2.85 17.39 -6.48
CA PRO A 173 4.03 17.60 -7.32
C PRO A 173 5.20 18.12 -6.50
N TYR A 174 6.39 17.55 -6.71
CA TYR A 174 7.60 17.92 -5.98
C TYR A 174 8.86 17.68 -6.83
N ARG A 175 9.96 18.32 -6.40
CA ARG A 175 11.33 17.99 -6.80
C ARG A 175 12.19 18.07 -5.54
N VAL A 176 12.84 16.97 -5.18
CA VAL A 176 13.70 16.88 -3.99
C VAL A 176 15.00 16.16 -4.32
N SER A 177 16.08 16.57 -3.68
CA SER A 177 17.36 15.85 -3.70
C SER A 177 17.46 14.96 -2.47
N PHE A 178 18.06 13.79 -2.62
CA PHE A 178 18.33 12.91 -1.46
C PHE A 178 19.32 13.55 -0.50
N SER A 179 20.15 14.50 -0.97
CA SER A 179 21.01 15.34 -0.11
C SER A 179 20.25 16.17 0.93
N ASP A 180 18.95 16.41 0.72
CA ASP A 180 18.11 17.19 1.64
C ASP A 180 17.51 16.32 2.76
N PHE A 181 17.66 15.01 2.68
CA PHE A 181 17.09 14.06 3.65
C PHE A 181 17.87 14.07 4.96
N GLU A 182 17.14 14.14 6.07
CA GLU A 182 17.72 14.04 7.41
C GLU A 182 17.87 12.57 7.80
N ILE A 183 19.09 12.03 7.70
CA ILE A 183 19.43 10.65 8.06
C ILE A 183 20.37 10.64 9.27
N GLU A 184 19.95 10.02 10.36
CA GLU A 184 20.68 9.93 11.61
C GLU A 184 21.84 8.92 11.55
N GLN A 185 22.85 9.11 12.40
CA GLN A 185 23.84 8.05 12.65
C GLN A 185 23.19 6.93 13.46
N PRO A 186 23.54 5.64 13.24
CA PRO A 186 24.61 5.16 12.34
C PRO A 186 24.18 4.94 10.88
N PHE A 187 22.93 5.21 10.51
CA PHE A 187 22.35 4.88 9.20
C PHE A 187 23.01 5.61 8.03
N LYS A 188 23.54 6.80 8.29
CA LYS A 188 24.21 7.64 7.30
C LYS A 188 25.37 6.94 6.58
N GLN A 189 26.09 6.05 7.27
CA GLN A 189 27.28 5.37 6.71
C GLN A 189 26.97 4.63 5.40
N ALA A 190 25.86 3.88 5.36
CA ALA A 190 25.47 3.16 4.15
C ALA A 190 25.04 4.10 3.01
N TRP A 191 24.44 5.25 3.34
CA TRP A 191 24.09 6.26 2.34
C TRP A 191 25.34 6.89 1.71
N ASP A 192 26.38 7.12 2.51
CA ASP A 192 27.70 7.56 2.02
C ASP A 192 28.36 6.48 1.14
N GLU A 193 28.32 5.21 1.57
CA GLU A 193 28.92 4.07 0.84
C GLU A 193 28.29 3.85 -0.55
N TYR A 194 26.96 3.93 -0.62
CA TYR A 194 26.21 3.72 -1.87
C TYR A 194 25.98 5.00 -2.68
N ASP A 195 26.56 6.14 -2.27
CA ASP A 195 26.39 7.46 -2.90
C ASP A 195 24.92 7.84 -3.17
N LEU A 196 24.04 7.53 -2.20
CA LEU A 196 22.59 7.76 -2.37
C LEU A 196 22.24 9.25 -2.39
N TRP A 197 23.12 10.11 -1.90
CA TRP A 197 22.96 11.56 -1.88
C TRP A 197 22.91 12.19 -3.27
N SER A 198 23.44 11.51 -4.28
CA SER A 198 23.44 11.95 -5.67
C SER A 198 22.08 11.80 -6.36
N LEU A 199 21.13 11.08 -5.74
CA LEU A 199 19.83 10.81 -6.32
C LEU A 199 18.88 12.01 -6.20
N GLU A 200 18.10 12.22 -7.26
CA GLU A 200 17.00 13.19 -7.30
C GLU A 200 15.68 12.49 -7.58
N ALA A 201 14.62 12.94 -6.91
CA ALA A 201 13.26 12.47 -7.17
C ALA A 201 12.38 13.63 -7.64
N VAL A 202 11.64 13.39 -8.72
CA VAL A 202 10.72 14.36 -9.31
C VAL A 202 9.38 13.68 -9.56
N ASN A 203 8.31 14.38 -9.22
CA ASN A 203 6.96 13.97 -9.54
C ASN A 203 6.16 15.21 -9.96
N GLU A 204 5.58 15.18 -11.16
CA GLU A 204 4.88 16.34 -11.74
C GLU A 204 3.37 16.31 -11.50
N GLU A 205 2.82 15.14 -11.16
CA GLU A 205 1.39 14.91 -11.03
C GLU A 205 1.03 14.47 -9.61
N PRO A 206 -0.09 14.94 -9.03
CA PRO A 206 -0.56 14.44 -7.74
C PRO A 206 -0.83 12.93 -7.80
N VAL A 207 -0.30 12.19 -6.84
CA VAL A 207 -0.57 10.76 -6.66
C VAL A 207 -0.85 10.47 -5.19
N TYR A 208 -1.25 9.24 -4.88
CA TYR A 208 -1.41 8.77 -3.51
C TYR A 208 -0.76 7.38 -3.37
N ARG A 209 -0.30 7.05 -2.16
CA ARG A 209 0.30 5.74 -1.83
C ARG A 209 -0.20 5.25 -0.48
N ALA A 210 -0.42 3.94 -0.39
CA ALA A 210 -0.83 3.27 0.83
C ALA A 210 0.36 3.06 1.78
N TYR A 211 0.16 3.34 3.07
CA TYR A 211 1.12 3.06 4.14
C TYR A 211 0.38 2.59 5.39
N SER A 212 0.76 1.42 5.89
CA SER A 212 0.11 0.80 7.05
C SER A 212 0.44 1.50 8.35
N LEU A 213 -0.55 1.55 9.24
CA LEU A 213 -0.43 2.16 10.56
C LEU A 213 0.43 1.28 11.46
N ALA A 214 1.44 1.89 12.08
CA ALA A 214 2.39 1.25 12.99
C ALA A 214 1.95 1.30 14.46
N ASN A 215 0.95 2.12 14.77
CA ASN A 215 0.38 2.31 16.10
C ASN A 215 -0.99 1.62 16.23
N PRO A 216 -1.33 1.10 17.42
CA PRO A 216 -2.65 0.55 17.67
C PRO A 216 -3.71 1.65 17.81
N PRO A 217 -5.02 1.33 17.66
CA PRO A 217 -6.11 2.31 17.73
C PRO A 217 -6.21 3.10 19.04
N PHE A 218 -5.73 2.55 20.16
CA PHE A 218 -5.72 3.26 21.45
C PHE A 218 -4.64 4.37 21.53
N GLU A 219 -3.75 4.46 20.54
CA GLU A 219 -2.76 5.52 20.35
C GLU A 219 -3.02 6.30 19.05
N ALA A 220 -4.29 6.59 18.74
CA ALA A 220 -4.71 7.10 17.42
C ALA A 220 -4.17 8.48 16.99
N ASN A 221 -3.46 9.23 17.83
CA ASN A 221 -2.84 10.50 17.44
C ASN A 221 -1.53 10.74 18.23
N PRO A 222 -0.37 10.90 17.56
CA PRO A 222 -0.16 10.92 16.12
C PRO A 222 -0.36 9.54 15.45
N LEU A 223 -0.75 9.53 14.18
CA LEU A 223 -0.65 8.35 13.33
C LEU A 223 0.83 8.07 13.04
N MET A 224 1.25 6.81 13.20
CA MET A 224 2.64 6.38 12.98
C MET A 224 2.74 5.45 11.76
N PHE A 225 3.78 5.61 10.97
CA PHE A 225 4.05 4.79 9.77
C PHE A 225 5.52 4.41 9.71
N THR A 226 5.84 3.22 9.18
CA THR A 226 7.22 2.85 8.83
C THR A 226 7.39 2.85 7.32
N ILE A 227 8.25 3.71 6.81
CA ILE A 227 8.37 4.00 5.38
C ILE A 227 9.74 3.56 4.91
N ARG A 228 9.79 2.63 3.95
CA ARG A 228 11.04 2.24 3.29
C ARG A 228 11.32 3.17 2.10
N ILE A 229 12.55 3.68 1.99
CA ILE A 229 12.97 4.38 0.77
C ILE A 229 13.10 3.39 -0.38
N ALA A 230 12.37 3.65 -1.47
CA ALA A 230 12.51 2.91 -2.71
C ALA A 230 13.57 3.59 -3.59
N THR A 231 14.82 3.18 -3.41
CA THR A 231 15.92 3.54 -4.32
C THR A 231 15.77 2.81 -5.66
N PRO A 232 16.47 3.26 -6.73
CA PRO A 232 16.54 2.50 -7.97
C PRO A 232 16.95 1.04 -7.70
N PRO A 233 16.28 0.05 -8.32
CA PRO A 233 16.64 -1.35 -8.14
C PRO A 233 18.09 -1.61 -8.54
N PRO A 234 18.83 -2.49 -7.84
CA PRO A 234 20.23 -2.79 -8.19
C PRO A 234 20.42 -3.31 -9.62
N ASP A 235 19.43 -4.00 -10.17
CA ASP A 235 19.39 -4.48 -11.55
C ASP A 235 19.03 -3.37 -12.57
N GLN A 236 18.52 -2.24 -12.11
CA GLN A 236 18.08 -1.11 -12.93
C GLN A 236 18.50 0.25 -12.31
N PRO A 237 19.82 0.53 -12.20
CA PRO A 237 20.33 1.72 -11.50
C PRO A 237 19.93 3.05 -12.14
N GLY A 238 19.53 3.05 -13.42
CA GLY A 238 19.04 4.25 -14.12
C GLY A 238 17.53 4.50 -13.97
N ALA A 239 16.80 3.63 -13.26
CA ALA A 239 15.38 3.86 -12.98
C ALA A 239 15.20 5.05 -12.02
N PRO A 240 14.08 5.79 -12.12
CA PRO A 240 13.80 6.87 -11.19
C PRO A 240 13.57 6.32 -9.77
N PRO A 241 13.95 7.08 -8.71
CA PRO A 241 13.57 6.74 -7.34
C PRO A 241 12.05 6.69 -7.14
N GLY A 242 11.61 5.99 -6.09
CA GLY A 242 10.20 5.82 -5.77
C GLY A 242 9.52 7.13 -5.38
N VAL A 243 8.41 7.44 -6.04
CA VAL A 243 7.66 8.70 -5.88
C VAL A 243 7.20 8.93 -4.44
N GLY A 244 6.46 7.99 -3.85
CA GLY A 244 5.89 8.21 -2.52
C GLY A 244 6.92 8.23 -1.40
N SER A 245 7.86 7.28 -1.42
CA SER A 245 8.87 7.20 -0.38
C SER A 245 9.83 8.38 -0.41
N SER A 246 10.18 8.91 -1.59
CA SER A 246 11.08 10.07 -1.69
C SER A 246 10.42 11.34 -1.17
N TYR A 247 9.13 11.56 -1.48
CA TYR A 247 8.36 12.65 -0.89
C TYR A 247 8.35 12.55 0.65
N ILE A 248 8.01 11.39 1.18
CA ILE A 248 7.91 11.21 2.63
C ILE A 248 9.26 11.36 3.33
N PHE A 249 10.35 10.85 2.74
CA PHE A 249 11.69 11.04 3.30
C PHE A 249 12.13 12.51 3.35
N SER A 250 11.59 13.34 2.46
CA SER A 250 11.86 14.78 2.43
C SER A 250 11.09 15.58 3.50
N LEU A 251 10.03 15.01 4.08
CA LEU A 251 9.19 15.69 5.07
C LEU A 251 9.96 15.98 6.36
N LYS A 252 9.69 17.15 6.94
CA LYS A 252 10.27 17.63 8.19
C LYS A 252 9.18 17.95 9.20
N PRO A 253 9.50 17.97 10.52
CA PRO A 253 8.56 18.44 11.53
C PRO A 253 7.98 19.82 11.18
N GLY A 254 6.65 19.93 11.20
CA GLY A 254 5.91 21.13 10.81
C GLY A 254 5.32 21.08 9.39
N ASP A 255 5.76 20.16 8.53
CA ASP A 255 5.20 20.01 7.19
C ASP A 255 3.75 19.52 7.22
N ARG A 256 2.99 19.89 6.18
CA ARG A 256 1.57 19.55 6.02
C ARG A 256 1.43 18.32 5.15
N VAL A 257 0.60 17.38 5.59
CA VAL A 257 0.31 16.14 4.86
C VAL A 257 -1.20 15.92 4.82
N SER A 258 -1.69 15.55 3.64
CA SER A 258 -3.08 15.15 3.44
C SER A 258 -3.16 13.63 3.30
N LEU A 259 -4.14 13.02 3.94
CA LEU A 259 -4.29 11.58 3.98
C LEU A 259 -5.76 11.16 3.99
N SER A 260 -6.06 9.98 3.47
CA SER A 260 -7.42 9.41 3.48
C SER A 260 -7.41 7.98 3.99
N GLY A 261 -8.54 7.54 4.54
CA GLY A 261 -8.70 6.20 5.11
C GLY A 261 -9.60 6.21 6.34
N PRO A 262 -9.50 5.19 7.21
CA PRO A 262 -8.63 4.02 7.07
C PRO A 262 -9.09 3.04 5.98
N PHE A 263 -8.19 2.18 5.55
CA PHE A 263 -8.42 1.13 4.56
C PHE A 263 -7.81 -0.20 4.99
N GLY A 264 -8.23 -1.29 4.35
CA GLY A 264 -7.63 -2.61 4.50
C GLY A 264 -8.40 -3.51 5.46
N ASP A 265 -8.21 -4.82 5.28
CA ASP A 265 -8.86 -5.89 6.04
C ASP A 265 -7.83 -6.83 6.71
N PHE A 266 -6.56 -6.41 6.76
CA PHE A 266 -5.51 -7.17 7.44
C PHE A 266 -5.68 -7.04 8.96
N ARG A 267 -6.53 -7.88 9.53
CA ARG A 267 -6.87 -7.88 10.96
C ARG A 267 -6.63 -9.24 11.59
N VAL A 268 -6.44 -9.24 12.90
CA VAL A 268 -6.41 -10.47 13.70
C VAL A 268 -7.82 -11.07 13.75
N ALA A 269 -7.95 -12.36 13.44
CA ALA A 269 -9.22 -13.07 13.45
C ALA A 269 -9.77 -13.19 14.88
N ASP A 270 -11.09 -13.05 15.00
CA ASP A 270 -11.82 -13.29 16.25
C ASP A 270 -11.95 -14.80 16.51
N SER A 271 -10.91 -15.36 17.10
CA SER A 271 -10.82 -16.79 17.42
C SER A 271 -10.05 -17.01 18.73
N ARG A 272 -9.85 -18.29 19.09
CA ARG A 272 -9.03 -18.71 20.24
C ARG A 272 -7.74 -19.42 19.84
N ARG A 273 -7.40 -19.44 18.55
CA ARG A 273 -6.22 -20.16 18.04
C ARG A 273 -4.92 -19.45 18.41
N GLU A 274 -3.81 -20.18 18.38
CA GLU A 274 -2.49 -19.55 18.52
C GLU A 274 -2.22 -18.57 17.37
N MET A 275 -1.47 -17.49 17.65
CA MET A 275 -1.10 -16.49 16.66
C MET A 275 0.41 -16.54 16.37
N CYS A 276 0.79 -16.57 15.10
CA CYS A 276 2.17 -16.46 14.64
C CYS A 276 2.32 -15.26 13.71
N PHE A 277 2.99 -14.22 14.19
CA PHE A 277 3.31 -13.03 13.39
C PHE A 277 4.67 -13.21 12.73
N ILE A 278 4.79 -12.89 11.43
CA ILE A 278 6.04 -13.03 10.67
C ILE A 278 6.30 -11.73 9.90
N GLY A 279 7.39 -11.04 10.25
CA GLY A 279 7.69 -9.70 9.78
C GLY A 279 9.07 -9.54 9.14
N GLY A 280 9.19 -8.56 8.25
CA GLY A 280 10.49 -8.12 7.74
C GLY A 280 10.44 -6.69 7.18
N GLY A 281 11.49 -5.92 7.43
CA GLY A 281 11.62 -4.54 6.96
C GLY A 281 10.43 -3.65 7.37
N ALA A 282 9.91 -2.86 6.44
CA ALA A 282 8.75 -1.98 6.70
C ALA A 282 7.43 -2.74 6.95
N GLY A 283 7.38 -4.06 6.74
CA GLY A 283 6.26 -4.89 7.16
C GLY A 283 6.09 -4.96 8.68
N MET A 284 7.03 -4.38 9.44
CA MET A 284 6.90 -4.14 10.87
C MET A 284 5.67 -3.32 11.26
N ALA A 285 5.25 -2.33 10.45
CA ALA A 285 4.16 -1.41 10.81
C ALA A 285 2.86 -2.14 11.22
N PRO A 286 2.17 -2.86 10.33
CA PRO A 286 0.87 -3.45 10.68
C PRO A 286 0.99 -4.49 11.80
N LEU A 287 2.08 -5.26 11.81
CA LEU A 287 2.33 -6.29 12.82
C LEU A 287 2.53 -5.67 14.22
N ARG A 288 3.28 -4.57 14.31
CA ARG A 288 3.45 -3.84 15.57
C ARG A 288 2.10 -3.35 16.11
N GLY A 289 1.27 -2.74 15.26
CA GLY A 289 -0.08 -2.31 15.64
C GLY A 289 -0.92 -3.48 16.19
N GLN A 290 -0.94 -4.60 15.47
CA GLN A 290 -1.72 -5.78 15.84
C GLN A 290 -1.24 -6.42 17.14
N ILE A 291 0.07 -6.67 17.28
CA ILE A 291 0.66 -7.29 18.49
C ILE A 291 0.36 -6.41 19.72
N ARG A 292 0.59 -5.10 19.62
CA ARG A 292 0.31 -4.17 20.72
C ARG A 292 -1.18 -4.10 21.05
N GLN A 293 -2.06 -4.11 20.04
CA GLN A 293 -3.51 -4.17 20.27
C GLN A 293 -3.90 -5.43 21.04
N GLN A 294 -3.40 -6.60 20.62
CA GLN A 294 -3.71 -7.87 21.25
C GLN A 294 -3.23 -7.95 22.70
N LEU A 295 -1.99 -7.53 22.98
CA LEU A 295 -1.42 -7.63 24.32
C LEU A 295 -1.94 -6.53 25.28
N LEU A 296 -2.03 -5.28 24.82
CA LEU A 296 -2.23 -4.13 25.71
C LEU A 296 -3.70 -3.69 25.83
N SER A 297 -4.49 -3.84 24.78
CA SER A 297 -5.90 -3.40 24.74
C SER A 297 -6.88 -4.55 24.87
N VAL A 298 -6.77 -5.55 23.99
CA VAL A 298 -7.60 -6.77 24.03
C VAL A 298 -7.23 -7.62 25.25
N LYS A 299 -5.96 -7.61 25.65
CA LYS A 299 -5.40 -8.42 26.75
C LYS A 299 -5.69 -9.90 26.53
N THR A 300 -5.37 -10.36 25.33
CA THR A 300 -5.52 -11.76 24.97
C THR A 300 -4.70 -12.67 25.89
N HIS A 301 -5.10 -13.92 25.99
CA HIS A 301 -4.32 -15.00 26.62
C HIS A 301 -3.97 -16.11 25.62
N ARG A 302 -4.21 -15.86 24.33
CA ARG A 302 -3.83 -16.78 23.25
C ARG A 302 -2.31 -16.83 23.19
N PRO A 303 -1.67 -17.99 22.98
CA PRO A 303 -0.25 -18.03 22.68
C PRO A 303 0.05 -17.18 21.44
N MET A 304 1.11 -16.39 21.51
CA MET A 304 1.55 -15.48 20.46
C MET A 304 3.05 -15.61 20.25
N THR A 305 3.48 -15.72 19.00
CA THR A 305 4.90 -15.62 18.63
C THR A 305 5.09 -14.55 17.58
N PHE A 306 6.21 -13.82 17.64
CA PHE A 306 6.60 -12.86 16.62
C PHE A 306 7.99 -13.17 16.09
N TRP A 307 8.08 -13.46 14.80
CA TRP A 307 9.29 -13.82 14.07
C TRP A 307 9.68 -12.67 13.14
N TYR A 308 10.78 -11.98 13.44
CA TYR A 308 11.24 -10.84 12.67
C TYR A 308 12.58 -11.10 11.98
N GLY A 309 12.59 -10.94 10.65
CA GLY A 309 13.79 -11.02 9.82
C GLY A 309 14.40 -9.64 9.59
N ALA A 310 15.68 -9.49 9.92
CA ALA A 310 16.48 -8.30 9.62
C ALA A 310 17.79 -8.68 8.93
N ARG A 311 18.44 -7.72 8.27
CA ARG A 311 19.75 -7.96 7.63
C ARG A 311 20.83 -8.15 8.71
N ASN A 312 20.96 -7.15 9.56
CA ASN A 312 21.94 -7.07 10.64
C ASN A 312 21.30 -6.34 11.84
N ARG A 313 22.03 -6.18 12.95
CA ARG A 313 21.46 -5.64 14.20
C ARG A 313 20.93 -4.21 14.05
N GLN A 314 21.58 -3.40 13.22
CA GLN A 314 21.18 -2.01 12.97
C GLN A 314 19.84 -1.90 12.23
N GLU A 315 19.40 -2.94 11.51
CA GLU A 315 18.10 -2.96 10.82
C GLU A 315 16.94 -3.50 11.68
N MET A 316 17.18 -3.77 12.97
CA MET A 316 16.17 -4.28 13.90
C MET A 316 15.26 -3.14 14.39
N LEU A 317 14.03 -3.09 13.86
CA LEU A 317 13.07 -2.07 14.21
C LEU A 317 12.38 -2.40 15.54
N TYR A 318 12.25 -1.43 16.44
CA TYR A 318 11.54 -1.56 17.74
C TYR A 318 11.99 -2.75 18.62
N ASP A 319 13.23 -3.22 18.47
CA ASP A 319 13.73 -4.42 19.15
C ASP A 319 13.55 -4.39 20.67
N GLU A 320 13.93 -3.27 21.30
CA GLU A 320 13.79 -3.09 22.75
C GLU A 320 12.33 -3.10 23.22
N GLU A 321 11.39 -2.66 22.38
CA GLU A 321 9.97 -2.70 22.68
C GLU A 321 9.46 -4.14 22.73
N PHE A 322 9.76 -4.95 21.70
CA PHE A 322 9.31 -6.34 21.66
C PHE A 322 10.02 -7.22 22.69
N LYS A 323 11.30 -6.99 22.97
CA LYS A 323 12.01 -7.63 24.09
C LYS A 323 11.38 -7.32 25.45
N LYS A 324 10.82 -6.11 25.61
CA LYS A 324 10.09 -5.76 26.83
C LYS A 324 8.76 -6.49 26.90
N LEU A 325 8.01 -6.56 25.80
CA LEU A 325 6.74 -7.28 25.74
C LEU A 325 6.93 -8.77 26.03
N ASP A 326 7.95 -9.42 25.45
CA ASP A 326 8.30 -10.83 25.71
C ASP A 326 8.54 -11.08 27.21
N LYS A 327 9.28 -10.19 27.87
CA LYS A 327 9.50 -10.29 29.34
C LYS A 327 8.25 -10.04 30.17
N GLU A 328 7.30 -9.26 29.67
CA GLU A 328 6.10 -8.84 30.40
C GLU A 328 4.95 -9.84 30.27
N PHE A 329 4.85 -10.53 29.12
CA PHE A 329 3.75 -11.44 28.79
C PHE A 329 4.26 -12.86 28.56
N ASP A 330 3.96 -13.76 29.49
CA ASP A 330 4.42 -15.17 29.49
C ASP A 330 3.97 -16.02 28.29
N HIS A 331 2.93 -15.58 27.59
CA HIS A 331 2.35 -16.21 26.40
C HIS A 331 2.75 -15.50 25.11
N PHE A 332 3.68 -14.54 25.16
CA PHE A 332 4.25 -13.87 23.99
C PHE A 332 5.76 -14.14 23.90
N ALA A 333 6.23 -14.62 22.75
CA ALA A 333 7.65 -14.81 22.49
C ALA A 333 8.11 -14.02 21.25
N TYR A 334 9.24 -13.34 21.36
CA TYR A 334 9.82 -12.57 20.28
C TYR A 334 11.14 -13.19 19.79
N HIS A 335 11.21 -13.43 18.48
CA HIS A 335 12.27 -14.16 17.82
C HIS A 335 12.82 -13.35 16.65
N VAL A 336 14.14 -13.22 16.58
CA VAL A 336 14.83 -12.47 15.52
C VAL A 336 15.83 -13.36 14.81
N ALA A 337 15.85 -13.29 13.48
CA ALA A 337 16.88 -13.89 12.64
C ALA A 337 17.59 -12.81 11.82
N LEU A 338 18.93 -12.84 11.83
CA LEU A 338 19.77 -11.96 11.01
C LEU A 338 20.29 -12.70 9.78
N SER A 339 19.96 -12.20 8.58
CA SER A 339 20.37 -12.86 7.34
C SER A 339 21.84 -12.65 7.01
N ASP A 340 22.41 -11.52 7.45
CA ASP A 340 23.79 -11.10 7.16
C ASP A 340 24.33 -10.26 8.34
N PRO A 341 24.49 -10.86 9.54
CA PRO A 341 24.99 -10.15 10.71
C PRO A 341 26.43 -9.67 10.48
N LEU A 342 26.72 -8.44 10.91
CA LEU A 342 28.06 -7.88 10.81
C LEU A 342 28.93 -8.37 11.99
N PRO A 343 30.27 -8.46 11.84
CA PRO A 343 31.14 -8.85 12.94
C PRO A 343 30.97 -8.00 14.21
N GLU A 344 30.73 -6.70 14.06
CA GLU A 344 30.47 -5.75 15.15
C GLU A 344 29.11 -5.91 15.84
N ASP A 345 28.17 -6.66 15.25
CA ASP A 345 26.87 -6.92 15.88
C ASP A 345 26.99 -7.81 17.13
N GLU A 346 28.09 -8.59 17.22
CA GLU A 346 28.34 -9.63 18.22
C GLU A 346 27.13 -10.57 18.36
N TRP A 347 26.49 -10.91 17.23
CA TRP A 347 25.24 -11.65 17.20
C TRP A 347 25.44 -13.13 17.50
N ASP A 348 24.81 -13.61 18.57
CA ASP A 348 24.80 -15.01 19.01
C ASP A 348 23.43 -15.70 18.80
N GLY A 349 22.46 -14.98 18.21
CA GLY A 349 21.12 -15.46 17.93
C GLY A 349 20.97 -16.23 16.61
N MET A 350 19.72 -16.36 16.15
CA MET A 350 19.43 -17.07 14.90
C MET A 350 19.98 -16.32 13.68
N THR A 351 20.53 -17.08 12.74
CA THR A 351 21.06 -16.55 11.47
C THR A 351 20.36 -17.19 10.28
N GLY A 352 20.37 -16.50 9.14
CA GLY A 352 19.68 -16.92 7.92
C GLY A 352 18.34 -16.22 7.72
N PHE A 353 17.50 -16.77 6.85
CA PHE A 353 16.20 -16.17 6.54
C PHE A 353 15.13 -16.57 7.55
N ILE A 354 14.23 -15.64 7.87
CA ILE A 354 13.25 -15.83 8.96
C ILE A 354 12.35 -17.06 8.78
N HIS A 355 11.99 -17.42 7.55
CA HIS A 355 11.19 -18.62 7.28
C HIS A 355 11.92 -19.92 7.66
N GLN A 356 13.24 -19.96 7.50
CA GLN A 356 14.07 -21.11 7.89
C GLN A 356 14.17 -21.22 9.41
N SER A 357 14.32 -20.09 10.10
CA SER A 357 14.33 -20.04 11.56
C SER A 357 12.98 -20.43 12.15
N LEU A 358 11.88 -19.90 11.60
CA LEU A 358 10.52 -20.30 11.94
C LEU A 358 10.33 -21.81 11.76
N GLU A 359 10.78 -22.36 10.63
CA GLU A 359 10.68 -23.79 10.37
C GLU A 359 11.44 -24.62 11.42
N ALA A 360 12.72 -24.31 11.63
CA ALA A 360 13.60 -25.08 12.49
C ALA A 360 13.24 -25.00 13.99
N HIS A 361 12.70 -23.86 14.43
CA HIS A 361 12.49 -23.59 15.86
C HIS A 361 11.04 -23.60 16.31
N PHE A 362 10.08 -23.57 15.38
CA PHE A 362 8.65 -23.58 15.69
C PHE A 362 7.95 -24.72 14.95
N LEU A 363 7.85 -24.64 13.61
CA LEU A 363 6.98 -25.53 12.82
C LEU A 363 7.35 -27.02 12.96
N GLN A 364 8.64 -27.37 12.92
CA GLN A 364 9.10 -28.76 13.04
C GLN A 364 8.76 -29.41 14.39
N SER A 365 8.67 -28.59 15.44
CA SER A 365 8.43 -29.06 16.82
C SER A 365 7.00 -28.85 17.30
N HIS A 366 6.21 -28.06 16.58
CA HIS A 366 4.84 -27.74 16.93
C HIS A 366 3.93 -28.96 16.73
N PRO A 367 3.05 -29.31 17.69
CA PRO A 367 2.23 -30.52 17.59
C PRO A 367 1.21 -30.46 16.45
N ASP A 368 0.71 -29.27 16.13
CA ASP A 368 -0.24 -29.06 15.03
C ASP A 368 -0.10 -27.64 14.46
N PRO A 369 0.88 -27.39 13.57
CA PRO A 369 1.10 -26.06 12.99
C PRO A 369 -0.02 -25.61 12.05
N SER A 370 -0.90 -26.51 11.62
CA SER A 370 -2.03 -26.21 10.72
C SER A 370 -3.17 -25.46 11.42
N GLU A 371 -3.27 -25.58 12.76
CA GLU A 371 -4.28 -24.89 13.58
C GLU A 371 -3.81 -23.54 14.14
N VAL A 372 -2.65 -23.04 13.70
CA VAL A 372 -2.12 -21.71 14.05
C VAL A 372 -2.59 -20.68 13.03
N GLU A 373 -2.95 -19.49 13.48
CA GLU A 373 -3.23 -18.36 12.60
C GLU A 373 -1.97 -17.56 12.32
N TYR A 374 -1.63 -17.37 11.05
CA TYR A 374 -0.42 -16.69 10.62
C TYR A 374 -0.72 -15.31 10.07
N TYR A 375 0.05 -14.32 10.52
CA TYR A 375 -0.08 -12.92 10.12
C TYR A 375 1.25 -12.44 9.54
N LEU A 376 1.31 -12.20 8.23
CA LEU A 376 2.57 -11.93 7.53
C LEU A 376 2.60 -10.54 6.91
N CYS A 377 3.72 -9.84 7.05
CA CYS A 377 3.96 -8.62 6.30
C CYS A 377 5.45 -8.36 6.11
N GLY A 378 5.87 -8.11 4.87
CA GLY A 378 7.28 -7.82 4.56
C GLY A 378 7.60 -7.91 3.08
N PRO A 379 8.90 -8.02 2.71
CA PRO A 379 9.31 -8.03 1.31
C PRO A 379 8.69 -9.19 0.51
N PRO A 380 8.41 -9.02 -0.80
CA PRO A 380 7.76 -10.06 -1.61
C PRO A 380 8.48 -11.42 -1.60
N MET A 381 9.81 -11.41 -1.54
CA MET A 381 10.60 -12.64 -1.45
C MET A 381 10.42 -13.36 -0.11
N MET A 382 10.29 -12.61 0.99
CA MET A 382 10.02 -13.17 2.31
C MET A 382 8.61 -13.75 2.35
N LEU A 383 7.61 -13.00 1.89
CA LEU A 383 6.22 -13.47 1.83
C LEU A 383 6.12 -14.77 1.05
N ARG A 384 6.68 -14.83 -0.17
CA ARG A 384 6.67 -16.05 -0.98
C ARG A 384 7.31 -17.24 -0.27
N ALA A 385 8.48 -17.07 0.33
CA ALA A 385 9.18 -18.14 1.03
C ALA A 385 8.43 -18.62 2.27
N CYS A 386 7.81 -17.70 3.04
CA CYS A 386 6.99 -18.07 4.18
C CYS A 386 5.73 -18.82 3.75
N LEU A 387 5.01 -18.34 2.72
CA LEU A 387 3.81 -19.01 2.19
C LEU A 387 4.13 -20.43 1.70
N GLU A 388 5.21 -20.60 0.94
CA GLU A 388 5.68 -21.94 0.51
C GLU A 388 6.06 -22.82 1.71
N THR A 389 6.72 -22.25 2.73
CA THR A 389 7.05 -22.98 3.95
C THR A 389 5.77 -23.43 4.67
N LEU A 390 4.78 -22.56 4.86
CA LEU A 390 3.52 -22.89 5.55
C LEU A 390 2.68 -23.92 4.78
N ASP A 391 2.64 -23.83 3.44
CA ASP A 391 1.97 -24.81 2.57
C ASP A 391 2.57 -26.21 2.74
N ASN A 392 3.90 -26.33 2.85
CA ASN A 392 4.58 -27.61 3.11
C ASN A 392 4.21 -28.25 4.47
N TYR A 393 3.69 -27.46 5.43
CA TYR A 393 3.18 -27.94 6.71
C TYR A 393 1.65 -28.10 6.73
N GLY A 394 0.98 -27.96 5.58
CA GLY A 394 -0.46 -28.14 5.45
C GLY A 394 -1.30 -27.01 6.07
N VAL A 395 -0.73 -25.81 6.18
CA VAL A 395 -1.49 -24.64 6.64
C VAL A 395 -2.41 -24.17 5.50
N GLU A 396 -3.71 -24.22 5.75
CA GLU A 396 -4.72 -23.81 4.77
C GLU A 396 -4.68 -22.28 4.54
N PRO A 397 -4.96 -21.78 3.32
CA PRO A 397 -4.94 -20.35 3.01
C PRO A 397 -5.80 -19.49 3.93
N GLU A 398 -6.92 -20.02 4.45
CA GLU A 398 -7.81 -19.31 5.36
C GLU A 398 -7.19 -19.04 6.74
N MET A 399 -6.12 -19.76 7.09
CA MET A 399 -5.35 -19.57 8.32
C MET A 399 -4.24 -18.53 8.17
N ILE A 400 -4.07 -17.99 6.96
CA ILE A 400 -2.99 -17.07 6.61
C ILE A 400 -3.58 -15.73 6.19
N ALA A 401 -3.33 -14.70 7.00
CA ALA A 401 -3.57 -13.32 6.63
C ALA A 401 -2.22 -12.66 6.28
N TYR A 402 -2.17 -11.90 5.18
CA TYR A 402 -0.97 -11.16 4.83
C TYR A 402 -1.29 -9.83 4.15
N ASP A 403 -0.35 -8.89 4.28
CA ASP A 403 -0.38 -7.58 3.62
C ASP A 403 0.83 -7.45 2.69
N GLU A 404 0.59 -7.19 1.40
CA GLU A 404 1.59 -7.12 0.33
C GLU A 404 1.69 -5.68 -0.20
N PHE A 405 2.89 -5.10 -0.10
CA PHE A 405 3.18 -3.70 -0.48
C PHE A 405 3.99 -3.54 -1.76
#